data_AF-A0A932QQ76-F1
#
_entry.id   AF-A0A932QQ76-F1
#
_cell.length_a   1.000
_cell.length_b   1.000
_cell.length_c   1.000
_cell.angle_alpha   90.00
_cell.angle_beta   90.00
_cell.angle_gamma   90.00
#
_symmetry.space_group_name_H-M   'P 1'
#
loop_
_entity.id
_entity.type
_entity.pdbx_description
1 polymer ?
#
loop_
_entity_poly.entity_id
_entity_poly.type
_entity_poly.pdbx_seq_one_letter_code
_entity_poly.pdbx_strand_id
1 'polypeptide(L)'
;MLFVPSTGYGEEPTDGGDNRERHYIERRRDQFPKDFAYFVYPIAGSIPGLGTAGGAGATVANIAQTNLDFTGFFIEGDFHATGMAITDLHIIPERLVFNGGWYTYRVSPMVFRRGINSSRDDYILPFFEGEATPVQLTLTFDGRRYEFYARFMNSSGSLTKVLDKYHNEFSNVDKSVHNVNSLNLGFTADITDDVQDPRRGARLEGVRRSTLEQQFMTSQFDVYDLNLTYYLPVGLSSTWAFNAFYSTAEKVAAATTDRTELQNALGLSCTGYTGQALTQCQTAQQQFLDDRVANNEFGTATWLGGTQRLRAYPNGRFFAGKAVFYGTELRLNLTDEKTLVDWYILHGLRTNFQLAFFGELGGVADSDAELHAILRPSYGVGFRALFSGVTIRLDLAFGDEGSQMQLFLDYPWSMFSVDRPG
;
A
#
# COMPACT_ATOMS: atom_id res chain seq x y z
N MET A 1 20.01 23.92 -51.03
CA MET A 1 19.84 23.15 -52.28
C MET A 1 19.60 21.72 -51.82
N LEU A 2 18.40 21.15 -51.80
CA LEU A 2 17.33 21.10 -52.80
C LEU A 2 15.94 21.06 -52.15
N PHE A 3 14.94 21.21 -53.02
CA PHE A 3 13.51 21.48 -52.83
C PHE A 3 12.64 20.36 -52.21
N VAL A 4 11.47 20.81 -51.73
CA VAL A 4 10.24 20.12 -51.26
C VAL A 4 9.60 19.22 -52.35
N PRO A 5 8.62 18.35 -52.01
CA PRO A 5 7.24 18.75 -52.32
C PRO A 5 6.17 18.40 -51.27
N SER A 6 5.18 19.29 -51.22
CA SER A 6 3.90 19.19 -50.55
C SER A 6 2.83 18.53 -51.44
N THR A 7 1.97 17.71 -50.84
CA THR A 7 0.59 17.38 -51.28
C THR A 7 -0.14 16.96 -49.99
N GLY A 8 -1.32 17.42 -49.57
CA GLY A 8 -2.43 18.06 -50.25
C GLY A 8 -3.72 17.31 -49.90
N TYR A 9 -4.46 17.84 -48.91
CA TYR A 9 -5.92 17.73 -48.66
C TYR A 9 -6.59 16.42 -48.17
N GLY A 10 -7.19 16.56 -46.97
CA GLY A 10 -8.44 15.93 -46.53
C GLY A 10 -9.04 16.81 -45.42
N GLU A 11 -10.07 17.59 -45.74
CA GLU A 11 -10.79 18.47 -44.81
C GLU A 11 -11.72 17.67 -43.89
N GLU A 12 -11.69 17.95 -42.59
CA GLU A 12 -12.76 17.64 -41.63
C GLU A 12 -13.14 18.91 -40.85
N PRO A 13 -14.40 19.04 -40.39
CA PRO A 13 -15.04 20.32 -40.16
C PRO A 13 -14.58 20.98 -38.85
N THR A 14 -14.45 22.31 -38.93
CA THR A 14 -14.26 23.21 -37.80
C THR A 14 -15.47 23.18 -36.87
N ASP A 15 -15.31 22.70 -35.65
CA ASP A 15 -16.15 23.12 -34.52
C ASP A 15 -15.37 24.14 -33.68
N GLY A 16 -15.99 25.30 -33.49
CA GLY A 16 -15.41 26.44 -32.82
C GLY A 16 -15.74 26.42 -31.33
N GLY A 17 -14.73 26.52 -30.48
CA GLY A 17 -14.95 26.76 -29.06
C GLY A 17 -13.71 26.61 -28.18
N ASP A 18 -13.15 27.76 -27.75
CA ASP A 18 -12.21 27.94 -26.64
C ASP A 18 -10.75 27.44 -26.85
N ASN A 19 -9.99 28.19 -27.66
CA ASN A 19 -8.52 28.18 -27.68
C ASN A 19 -7.94 28.82 -26.41
N ARG A 20 -8.23 28.25 -25.24
CA ARG A 20 -7.32 28.37 -24.10
C ARG A 20 -6.32 27.24 -24.23
N GLU A 21 -5.09 27.57 -24.63
CA GLU A 21 -3.95 26.66 -24.63
C GLU A 21 -3.87 25.92 -23.27
N ARG A 22 -4.41 24.71 -23.20
CA ARG A 22 -4.29 23.87 -22.00
C ARG A 22 -2.83 23.45 -21.93
N HIS A 23 -2.06 24.11 -21.09
CA HIS A 23 -0.64 23.80 -20.83
C HIS A 23 -0.42 22.45 -20.08
N TYR A 24 -1.44 21.58 -20.02
CA TYR A 24 -1.42 20.35 -19.24
C TYR A 24 -1.48 19.11 -20.14
N ILE A 25 -0.84 18.03 -19.70
CA ILE A 25 -0.86 16.72 -20.38
C ILE A 25 -2.30 16.22 -20.48
N GLU A 26 -2.83 16.03 -21.68
CA GLU A 26 -4.17 15.45 -21.89
C GLU A 26 -4.28 14.02 -21.36
N ARG A 27 -5.44 13.70 -20.77
CA ARG A 27 -5.77 12.34 -20.33
C ARG A 27 -5.96 11.45 -21.56
N ARG A 28 -5.30 10.30 -21.55
CA ARG A 28 -5.30 9.31 -22.62
C ARG A 28 -6.57 8.45 -22.64
N ARG A 29 -7.27 8.37 -21.51
CA ARG A 29 -8.52 7.63 -21.33
C ARG A 29 -9.53 8.47 -20.57
N ASP A 30 -10.80 8.13 -20.74
CA ASP A 30 -11.85 8.59 -19.85
C ASP A 30 -11.54 8.11 -18.41
N GLN A 31 -11.62 9.03 -17.46
CA GLN A 31 -11.34 8.78 -16.05
C GLN A 31 -12.61 8.39 -15.26
N PHE A 32 -13.78 8.44 -15.92
CA PHE A 32 -15.08 8.04 -15.38
C PHE A 32 -15.84 7.14 -16.36
N PRO A 33 -15.26 6.01 -16.80
CA PRO A 33 -15.93 5.09 -17.73
C PRO A 33 -17.24 4.56 -17.15
N LYS A 34 -18.21 4.26 -18.02
CA LYS A 34 -19.55 3.74 -17.65
C LYS A 34 -19.91 2.45 -18.38
N ASP A 35 -18.94 1.87 -19.08
CA ASP A 35 -19.12 0.64 -19.84
C ASP A 35 -19.21 -0.54 -18.86
N PHE A 36 -20.37 -1.20 -18.84
CA PHE A 36 -20.60 -2.35 -17.96
C PHE A 36 -19.53 -3.42 -18.18
N ALA A 37 -18.95 -3.91 -17.09
CA ALA A 37 -17.96 -4.97 -17.11
C ALA A 37 -18.16 -5.90 -15.91
N TYR A 38 -17.73 -7.15 -16.05
CA TYR A 38 -17.59 -8.04 -14.91
C TYR A 38 -16.38 -8.95 -15.10
N PHE A 39 -15.77 -9.34 -13.99
CA PHE A 39 -14.67 -10.27 -14.01
C PHE A 39 -14.53 -11.05 -12.72
N VAL A 40 -14.17 -12.32 -12.87
CA VAL A 40 -13.75 -13.19 -11.77
C VAL A 40 -12.26 -13.43 -11.93
N TYR A 41 -11.51 -13.26 -10.84
CA TYR A 41 -10.07 -13.38 -10.86
C TYR A 41 -9.60 -14.29 -9.72
N PRO A 42 -8.67 -15.21 -9.99
CA PRO A 42 -8.05 -15.99 -8.94
C PRO A 42 -7.17 -15.05 -8.10
N ILE A 43 -7.20 -15.25 -6.79
CA ILE A 43 -6.24 -14.66 -5.87
C ILE A 43 -5.32 -15.80 -5.45
N ALA A 44 -4.05 -15.68 -5.77
CA ALA A 44 -3.02 -16.54 -5.19
C ALA A 44 -1.93 -15.58 -4.73
N GLY A 45 -1.62 -15.56 -3.45
CA GLY A 45 -0.69 -14.60 -2.88
C GLY A 45 0.29 -15.32 -2.00
N SER A 46 1.58 -15.19 -2.30
CA SER A 46 2.59 -15.26 -1.25
C SER A 46 2.92 -13.82 -0.90
N ILE A 47 2.59 -13.42 0.32
CA ILE A 47 3.01 -12.14 0.86
C ILE A 47 4.16 -12.46 1.82
N PRO A 48 5.41 -12.14 1.44
CA PRO A 48 6.55 -12.31 2.32
C PRO A 48 6.27 -11.63 3.67
N GLY A 49 6.44 -12.33 4.79
CA GLY A 49 6.05 -11.78 6.10
C GLY A 49 4.65 -12.10 6.57
N LEU A 50 3.74 -12.56 5.71
CA LEU A 50 2.36 -12.90 6.09
C LEU A 50 2.02 -14.38 5.84
N GLY A 51 2.64 -14.97 4.82
CA GLY A 51 2.44 -16.37 4.44
C GLY A 51 1.85 -16.52 3.04
N THR A 52 1.29 -17.70 2.79
CA THR A 52 0.65 -18.07 1.53
C THR A 52 -0.85 -18.22 1.69
N ALA A 53 -1.61 -17.66 0.76
CA ALA A 53 -3.05 -17.84 0.69
C ALA A 53 -3.55 -17.86 -0.74
N GLY A 54 -4.70 -18.49 -0.93
CA GLY A 54 -5.38 -18.60 -2.22
C GLY A 54 -6.86 -18.32 -2.07
N GLY A 55 -7.51 -17.95 -3.17
CA GLY A 55 -8.88 -17.51 -3.15
C GLY A 55 -9.36 -16.99 -4.50
N ALA A 56 -10.42 -16.20 -4.47
CA ALA A 56 -10.97 -15.56 -5.65
C ALA A 56 -11.63 -14.24 -5.29
N GLY A 57 -11.61 -13.32 -6.24
CA GLY A 57 -12.40 -12.12 -6.23
C GLY A 57 -13.33 -12.07 -7.43
N ALA A 58 -14.41 -11.31 -7.29
CA ALA A 58 -15.32 -11.00 -8.37
C ALA A 58 -15.68 -9.52 -8.28
N THR A 59 -15.68 -8.86 -9.44
CA THR A 59 -16.07 -7.46 -9.56
C THR A 59 -17.13 -7.33 -10.64
N VAL A 60 -18.16 -6.56 -10.35
CA VAL A 60 -19.13 -6.06 -11.31
C VAL A 60 -18.96 -4.55 -11.36
N ALA A 61 -18.52 -4.04 -12.49
CA ALA A 61 -18.16 -2.65 -12.68
C ALA A 61 -19.20 -1.91 -13.54
N ASN A 62 -19.31 -0.61 -13.30
CA ASN A 62 -20.19 0.31 -14.01
C ASN A 62 -21.66 -0.14 -14.04
N ILE A 63 -22.17 -0.53 -12.88
CA ILE A 63 -23.52 -1.07 -12.69
C ILE A 63 -24.55 -0.02 -13.14
N ALA A 64 -25.53 -0.45 -13.92
CA ALA A 64 -26.64 0.39 -14.41
C ALA A 64 -26.20 1.67 -15.14
N GLN A 65 -25.12 1.59 -15.96
CA GLN A 65 -24.56 2.73 -16.71
C GLN A 65 -24.09 3.89 -15.82
N THR A 66 -23.71 3.57 -14.59
CA THR A 66 -23.05 4.51 -13.67
C THR A 66 -21.58 4.14 -13.53
N ASN A 67 -20.84 4.83 -12.67
CA ASN A 67 -19.47 4.46 -12.29
C ASN A 67 -19.42 3.49 -11.11
N LEU A 68 -20.60 3.03 -10.64
CA LEU A 68 -20.71 2.20 -9.45
C LEU A 68 -20.13 0.81 -9.70
N ASP A 69 -19.19 0.44 -8.84
CA ASP A 69 -18.54 -0.85 -8.84
C ASP A 69 -18.89 -1.61 -7.54
N PHE A 70 -19.07 -2.92 -7.66
CA PHE A 70 -19.21 -3.82 -6.53
C PHE A 70 -18.17 -4.93 -6.64
N THR A 71 -17.38 -5.12 -5.58
CA THR A 71 -16.36 -6.15 -5.49
C THR A 71 -16.59 -7.02 -4.27
N GLY A 72 -16.44 -8.33 -4.43
CA GLY A 72 -16.39 -9.29 -3.33
C GLY A 72 -15.16 -10.19 -3.47
N PHE A 73 -14.59 -10.61 -2.34
CA PHE A 73 -13.43 -11.50 -2.32
C PHE A 73 -13.45 -12.46 -1.13
N PHE A 74 -12.78 -13.58 -1.31
CA PHE A 74 -12.48 -14.55 -0.27
C PHE A 74 -11.07 -15.10 -0.50
N ILE A 75 -10.30 -15.20 0.57
CA ILE A 75 -8.92 -15.68 0.61
C ILE A 75 -8.76 -16.58 1.84
N GLU A 76 -8.12 -17.74 1.68
CA GLU A 76 -7.84 -18.72 2.73
C GLU A 76 -6.43 -19.31 2.58
N GLY A 77 -5.80 -19.65 3.71
CA GLY A 77 -4.44 -20.21 3.78
C GLY A 77 -3.81 -19.91 5.12
N ASP A 78 -2.53 -19.54 5.11
CA ASP A 78 -1.81 -19.04 6.29
C ASP A 78 -2.43 -17.75 6.84
N PHE A 79 -3.11 -17.00 5.97
CA PHE A 79 -4.01 -15.91 6.33
C PHE A 79 -5.37 -16.06 5.64
N HIS A 80 -6.40 -15.52 6.30
CA HIS A 80 -7.77 -15.49 5.81
C HIS A 80 -8.23 -14.04 5.67
N ALA A 81 -8.98 -13.76 4.61
CA ALA A 81 -9.74 -12.54 4.50
C ALA A 81 -10.97 -12.75 3.61
N THR A 82 -12.13 -12.28 4.06
CA THR A 82 -13.36 -12.27 3.25
C THR A 82 -13.97 -10.90 3.34
N GLY A 83 -14.40 -10.34 2.21
CA GLY A 83 -14.95 -8.99 2.23
C GLY A 83 -15.71 -8.62 0.99
N MET A 84 -16.31 -7.45 1.07
CA MET A 84 -17.01 -6.81 -0.02
C MET A 84 -16.85 -5.29 0.05
N ALA A 85 -16.91 -4.64 -1.10
CA ALA A 85 -16.83 -3.20 -1.20
C ALA A 85 -17.72 -2.68 -2.33
N ILE A 86 -18.23 -1.49 -2.09
CA ILE A 86 -18.80 -0.61 -3.10
C ILE A 86 -17.78 0.49 -3.37
N THR A 87 -17.41 0.65 -4.63
CA THR A 87 -16.45 1.67 -5.06
C THR A 87 -17.05 2.57 -6.14
N ASP A 88 -16.50 3.77 -6.25
CA ASP A 88 -16.86 4.76 -7.26
C ASP A 88 -18.37 5.11 -7.28
N LEU A 89 -19.00 5.20 -6.10
CA LEU A 89 -20.36 5.75 -5.97
C LEU A 89 -20.32 7.28 -6.01
N HIS A 90 -20.73 7.87 -7.13
CA HIS A 90 -20.79 9.32 -7.26
C HIS A 90 -22.03 9.91 -6.56
N ILE A 91 -21.83 10.52 -5.39
CA ILE A 91 -22.86 11.32 -4.69
C ILE A 91 -23.12 12.61 -5.48
N ILE A 92 -22.06 13.24 -5.98
CA ILE A 92 -22.13 14.32 -6.96
C ILE A 92 -21.35 13.86 -8.18
N PRO A 93 -21.96 13.80 -9.39
CA PRO A 93 -21.31 13.34 -10.60
C PRO A 93 -19.93 13.97 -10.78
N GLU A 94 -18.91 13.13 -10.96
CA GLU A 94 -17.51 13.50 -11.20
C GLU A 94 -16.92 14.51 -10.20
N ARG A 95 -17.46 14.62 -8.98
CA ARG A 95 -17.05 15.61 -7.97
C ARG A 95 -16.95 15.07 -6.56
N LEU A 96 -17.93 14.31 -6.11
CA LEU A 96 -17.94 13.70 -4.77
C LEU A 96 -18.19 12.21 -4.91
N VAL A 97 -17.18 11.42 -4.58
CA VAL A 97 -17.16 9.97 -4.73
C VAL A 97 -17.09 9.32 -3.36
N PHE A 98 -17.96 8.33 -3.16
CA PHE A 98 -18.00 7.49 -1.98
C PHE A 98 -17.45 6.10 -2.30
N ASN A 99 -16.63 5.59 -1.39
CA ASN A 99 -16.21 4.20 -1.36
C ASN A 99 -16.46 3.66 0.05
N GLY A 100 -16.89 2.41 0.15
CA GLY A 100 -17.14 1.78 1.44
C GLY A 100 -17.04 0.28 1.33
N GLY A 101 -16.62 -0.37 2.40
CA GLY A 101 -16.54 -1.83 2.41
C GLY A 101 -16.59 -2.40 3.82
N TRP A 102 -16.55 -3.71 3.87
CA TRP A 102 -16.41 -4.49 5.07
C TRP A 102 -15.60 -5.73 4.75
N TYR A 103 -14.69 -6.11 5.65
CA TYR A 103 -13.95 -7.37 5.53
C TYR A 103 -13.60 -7.94 6.90
N THR A 104 -13.52 -9.27 6.97
CA THR A 104 -12.90 -10.00 8.06
C THR A 104 -11.46 -10.31 7.73
N TYR A 105 -10.65 -10.51 8.77
CA TYR A 105 -9.26 -10.94 8.60
C TYR A 105 -8.85 -11.90 9.72
N ARG A 106 -7.95 -12.83 9.37
CA ARG A 106 -7.13 -13.60 10.30
C ARG A 106 -5.73 -13.65 9.72
N VAL A 107 -4.77 -13.05 10.41
CA VAL A 107 -3.41 -12.84 9.88
C VAL A 107 -2.36 -13.12 10.93
N SER A 108 -1.18 -13.56 10.50
CA SER A 108 0.00 -13.59 11.35
C SER A 108 1.20 -12.91 10.68
N PRO A 109 1.34 -11.58 10.81
CA PRO A 109 2.49 -10.89 10.24
C PRO A 109 3.76 -11.19 11.05
N MET A 110 4.89 -11.31 10.38
CA MET A 110 6.21 -11.26 10.99
C MET A 110 6.46 -9.85 11.53
N VAL A 111 6.64 -9.74 12.85
CA VAL A 111 7.02 -8.48 13.50
C VAL A 111 8.49 -8.53 13.86
N PHE A 112 9.29 -7.77 13.12
CA PHE A 112 10.74 -7.70 13.25
C PHE A 112 11.17 -6.73 14.35
N ARG A 113 12.48 -6.69 14.61
CA ARG A 113 13.08 -5.61 15.41
C ARG A 113 13.13 -4.29 14.64
N ARG A 114 12.95 -3.19 15.36
CA ARG A 114 13.10 -1.80 14.87
C ARG A 114 14.50 -1.56 14.29
N GLY A 115 14.56 -0.75 13.23
CA GLY A 115 15.81 -0.23 12.64
C GLY A 115 16.28 -0.96 11.38
N ILE A 116 17.16 -0.30 10.61
CA ILE A 116 17.66 -0.79 9.30
C ILE A 116 18.70 -1.93 9.41
N ASN A 117 19.29 -2.09 10.59
CA ASN A 117 20.29 -3.11 10.91
C ASN A 117 19.72 -4.27 11.74
N SER A 118 18.41 -4.31 11.96
CA SER A 118 17.79 -5.45 12.64
C SER A 118 18.09 -6.76 11.91
N SER A 119 18.21 -7.86 12.65
CA SER A 119 18.38 -9.18 12.05
C SER A 119 17.07 -9.66 11.44
N ARG A 120 17.15 -10.33 10.29
CA ARG A 120 15.98 -10.99 9.66
C ARG A 120 15.47 -12.18 10.49
N ASP A 121 16.33 -12.77 11.31
CA ASP A 121 16.04 -13.97 12.12
C ASP A 121 15.55 -13.61 13.53
N ASP A 122 15.22 -12.34 13.78
CA ASP A 122 14.70 -11.82 15.04
C ASP A 122 13.31 -11.22 14.83
N TYR A 123 12.31 -12.09 14.91
CA TYR A 123 10.91 -11.75 14.74
C TYR A 123 10.00 -12.59 15.64
N ILE A 124 8.79 -12.08 15.85
CA ILE A 124 7.67 -12.79 16.47
C ILE A 124 6.50 -12.87 15.48
N LEU A 125 5.55 -13.77 15.77
CA LEU A 125 4.37 -14.04 14.97
C LEU A 125 3.11 -13.83 15.82
N PRO A 126 2.64 -12.59 15.99
CA PRO A 126 1.31 -12.34 16.55
C PRO A 126 0.23 -12.83 15.59
N PHE A 127 -0.85 -13.41 16.12
CA PHE A 127 -2.02 -13.83 15.34
C PHE A 127 -3.19 -12.91 15.65
N PHE A 128 -3.58 -12.10 14.69
CA PHE A 128 -4.71 -11.19 14.80
C PHE A 128 -5.92 -11.74 14.07
N GLU A 129 -7.09 -11.56 14.66
CA GLU A 129 -8.35 -11.77 13.97
C GLU A 129 -9.33 -10.66 14.28
N GLY A 130 -10.21 -10.36 13.33
CA GLY A 130 -11.18 -9.30 13.48
C GLY A 130 -11.91 -8.96 12.19
N GLU A 131 -12.50 -7.78 12.20
CA GLU A 131 -13.17 -7.18 11.07
C GLU A 131 -12.86 -5.69 10.98
N ALA A 132 -12.98 -5.14 9.77
CA ALA A 132 -12.82 -3.73 9.53
C ALA A 132 -13.81 -3.22 8.48
N THR A 133 -14.25 -1.98 8.69
CA THR A 133 -15.18 -1.24 7.85
C THR A 133 -14.51 0.05 7.40
N PRO A 134 -13.86 0.06 6.23
CA PRO A 134 -13.36 1.29 5.63
C PRO A 134 -14.48 2.08 4.95
N VAL A 135 -14.44 3.40 5.11
CA VAL A 135 -15.32 4.36 4.43
C VAL A 135 -14.48 5.55 3.96
N GLN A 136 -14.58 5.90 2.69
CA GLN A 136 -13.87 7.04 2.12
C GLN A 136 -14.80 7.95 1.32
N LEU A 137 -14.65 9.25 1.55
CA LEU A 137 -15.19 10.31 0.70
C LEU A 137 -14.05 10.99 -0.03
N THR A 138 -14.20 11.15 -1.35
CA THR A 138 -13.20 11.77 -2.22
C THR A 138 -13.83 12.92 -2.98
N LEU A 139 -13.25 14.10 -2.84
CA LEU A 139 -13.51 15.24 -3.70
C LEU A 139 -12.54 15.19 -4.88
N THR A 140 -13.06 15.31 -6.10
CA THR A 140 -12.27 15.18 -7.32
C THR A 140 -12.48 16.37 -8.26
N PHE A 141 -11.40 16.82 -8.90
CA PHE A 141 -11.40 17.97 -9.79
C PHE A 141 -10.59 17.72 -11.07
N ASP A 142 -11.05 18.34 -12.16
CA ASP A 142 -10.38 18.39 -13.47
C ASP A 142 -10.01 17.00 -14.02
N GLY A 143 -10.97 16.07 -14.04
CA GLY A 143 -10.72 14.70 -14.50
C GLY A 143 -9.70 13.98 -13.61
N ARG A 144 -9.95 14.01 -12.30
CA ARG A 144 -9.14 13.34 -11.25
C ARG A 144 -7.69 13.82 -11.16
N ARG A 145 -7.41 15.05 -11.56
CA ARG A 145 -6.05 15.63 -11.41
C ARG A 145 -5.79 16.13 -10.01
N TYR A 146 -6.83 16.60 -9.33
CA TYR A 146 -6.73 17.00 -7.94
C TYR A 146 -7.78 16.23 -7.16
N GLU A 147 -7.33 15.41 -6.23
CA GLU A 147 -8.20 14.66 -5.34
C GLU A 147 -7.85 14.98 -3.89
N PHE A 148 -8.88 15.09 -3.06
CA PHE A 148 -8.76 15.20 -1.61
C PHE A 148 -9.70 14.17 -1.01
N TYR A 149 -9.25 13.42 -0.02
CA TYR A 149 -10.09 12.41 0.60
C TYR A 149 -9.97 12.41 2.11
N ALA A 150 -11.07 11.98 2.74
CA ALA A 150 -11.11 11.57 4.13
C ALA A 150 -11.54 10.10 4.17
N ARG A 151 -10.69 9.25 4.73
CA ARG A 151 -10.97 7.83 4.95
C ARG A 151 -11.05 7.56 6.43
N PHE A 152 -12.19 7.03 6.86
CA PHE A 152 -12.40 6.50 8.19
C PHE A 152 -12.29 4.98 8.12
N MET A 153 -11.63 4.40 9.10
CA MET A 153 -11.58 2.96 9.27
C MET A 153 -12.01 2.65 10.68
N ASN A 154 -13.04 1.83 10.83
CA ASN A 154 -13.40 1.23 12.10
C ASN A 154 -12.97 -0.23 12.05
N SER A 155 -12.14 -0.67 12.98
CA SER A 155 -11.70 -2.06 13.11
C SER A 155 -12.01 -2.57 14.50
N SER A 156 -12.47 -3.81 14.59
CA SER A 156 -12.63 -4.54 15.84
C SER A 156 -11.86 -5.85 15.72
N GLY A 157 -10.99 -6.16 16.68
CA GLY A 157 -10.18 -7.36 16.60
C GLY A 157 -9.47 -7.69 17.90
N SER A 158 -8.87 -8.87 17.95
CA SER A 158 -8.10 -9.33 19.10
C SER A 158 -6.84 -10.06 18.68
N LEU A 159 -5.87 -10.09 19.59
CA LEU A 159 -4.69 -10.92 19.47
C LEU A 159 -5.00 -12.30 20.06
N THR A 160 -4.96 -13.34 19.25
CA THR A 160 -5.34 -14.70 19.67
C THR A 160 -4.17 -15.46 20.29
N LYS A 161 -2.95 -15.22 19.83
CA LYS A 161 -1.69 -15.78 20.34
C LYS A 161 -0.50 -15.02 19.76
N VAL A 162 0.67 -15.20 20.37
CA VAL A 162 1.96 -14.75 19.82
C VAL A 162 2.90 -15.94 19.83
N LEU A 163 3.56 -16.21 18.71
CA LEU A 163 4.60 -17.23 18.64
C LEU A 163 5.98 -16.59 18.51
N ASP A 164 7.00 -17.26 19.04
CA ASP A 164 8.39 -16.98 18.68
C ASP A 164 8.73 -17.56 17.28
N LYS A 165 9.95 -17.31 16.79
CA LYS A 165 10.43 -17.84 15.51
C LYS A 165 10.51 -19.37 15.44
N TYR A 166 10.52 -20.06 16.58
CA TYR A 166 10.51 -21.51 16.69
C TYR A 166 9.10 -22.08 16.88
N HIS A 167 8.07 -21.24 16.75
CA HIS A 167 6.65 -21.58 16.90
C HIS A 167 6.23 -21.95 18.34
N ASN A 168 7.00 -21.54 19.35
CA ASN A 168 6.57 -21.64 20.74
C ASN A 168 5.64 -20.47 21.08
N GLU A 169 4.51 -20.75 21.73
CA GLU A 169 3.55 -19.72 22.14
C GLU A 169 4.02 -18.99 23.40
N PHE A 170 3.94 -17.65 23.38
CA PHE A 170 4.12 -16.83 24.57
C PHE A 170 2.91 -16.95 25.50
N SER A 171 3.15 -17.12 26.80
CA SER A 171 2.10 -17.10 27.82
C SER A 171 1.64 -15.68 28.16
N ASN A 172 0.40 -15.54 28.64
CA ASN A 172 -0.16 -14.27 29.18
C ASN A 172 -0.28 -13.13 28.17
N VAL A 173 -0.56 -13.45 26.91
CA VAL A 173 -0.91 -12.46 25.89
C VAL A 173 -2.31 -11.88 26.19
N ASP A 174 -2.45 -10.57 26.10
CA ASP A 174 -3.76 -9.92 26.17
C ASP A 174 -4.58 -10.29 24.92
N LYS A 175 -5.66 -11.04 25.13
CA LYS A 175 -6.59 -11.49 24.09
C LYS A 175 -7.90 -10.69 24.08
N SER A 176 -7.93 -9.56 24.79
CA SER A 176 -9.12 -8.72 24.80
C SER A 176 -9.39 -8.15 23.41
N VAL A 177 -10.68 -7.92 23.14
CA VAL A 177 -11.12 -7.31 21.89
C VAL A 177 -10.90 -5.81 22.01
N HIS A 178 -10.19 -5.25 21.03
CA HIS A 178 -9.95 -3.83 20.94
C HIS A 178 -10.63 -3.27 19.69
N ASN A 179 -11.23 -2.09 19.85
CA ASN A 179 -11.69 -1.30 18.73
C ASN A 179 -10.62 -0.26 18.41
N VAL A 180 -10.27 -0.16 17.13
CA VAL A 180 -9.31 0.81 16.62
C VAL A 180 -9.98 1.57 15.49
N ASN A 181 -10.07 2.88 15.63
CA ASN A 181 -10.52 3.80 14.61
C ASN A 181 -9.34 4.62 14.11
N SER A 182 -9.28 4.78 12.80
CA SER A 182 -8.30 5.68 12.18
C SER A 182 -8.97 6.65 11.23
N LEU A 183 -8.41 7.85 11.15
CA LEU A 183 -8.74 8.86 10.15
C LEU A 183 -7.49 9.11 9.29
N ASN A 184 -7.64 8.91 7.98
CA ASN A 184 -6.63 9.25 7.00
C ASN A 184 -7.14 10.42 6.16
N LEU A 185 -6.38 11.51 6.13
CA LEU A 185 -6.64 12.66 5.27
C LEU A 185 -5.54 12.72 4.23
N GLY A 186 -5.89 12.69 2.94
CA GLY A 186 -4.88 12.76 1.90
C GLY A 186 -5.30 13.56 0.69
N PHE A 187 -4.29 13.83 -0.13
CA PHE A 187 -4.43 14.56 -1.37
C PHE A 187 -3.60 13.91 -2.47
N THR A 188 -4.04 14.11 -3.70
CA THR A 188 -3.32 13.70 -4.90
C THR A 188 -3.34 14.85 -5.90
N ALA A 189 -2.16 15.22 -6.40
CA ALA A 189 -1.97 16.07 -7.57
C ALA A 189 -1.36 15.22 -8.68
N ASP A 190 -2.19 14.86 -9.65
CA ASP A 190 -1.88 13.95 -10.76
C ASP A 190 -1.99 14.69 -12.09
N ILE A 191 -0.83 14.99 -12.68
CA ILE A 191 -0.73 15.59 -14.02
C ILE A 191 -0.33 14.54 -15.08
N THR A 192 -0.55 13.26 -14.78
CA THR A 192 -0.23 12.17 -15.70
C THR A 192 -1.27 12.04 -16.82
N ASP A 193 -0.94 11.27 -17.85
CA ASP A 193 -1.87 10.96 -18.92
C ASP A 193 -2.94 9.91 -18.53
N ASP A 194 -2.78 9.14 -17.46
CA ASP A 194 -3.79 8.19 -16.98
C ASP A 194 -3.61 7.87 -15.49
N VAL A 195 -4.70 7.80 -14.72
CA VAL A 195 -4.59 7.55 -13.27
C VAL A 195 -4.18 6.10 -12.94
N GLN A 196 -4.55 5.12 -13.76
CA GLN A 196 -4.27 3.72 -13.46
C GLN A 196 -2.92 3.26 -14.07
N ASP A 197 -2.67 3.59 -15.34
CA ASP A 197 -1.43 3.26 -16.06
C ASP A 197 -0.76 4.51 -16.68
N PRO A 198 -0.15 5.38 -15.85
CA PRO A 198 0.60 6.51 -16.34
C PRO A 198 1.74 6.09 -17.28
N ARG A 199 1.84 6.78 -18.43
CA ARG A 199 2.98 6.68 -19.35
C ARG A 199 3.82 7.94 -19.41
N ARG A 200 3.25 9.08 -19.05
CA ARG A 200 3.94 10.36 -18.99
C ARG A 200 3.37 11.27 -17.92
N GLY A 201 4.20 12.16 -17.40
CA GLY A 201 3.80 13.18 -16.42
C GLY A 201 4.25 12.83 -15.01
N ALA A 202 3.65 13.46 -14.01
CA ALA A 202 4.02 13.30 -12.61
C ALA A 202 2.80 13.18 -11.71
N ARG A 203 2.98 12.52 -10.57
CA ARG A 203 2.00 12.41 -9.49
C ARG A 203 2.67 12.73 -8.15
N LEU A 204 2.06 13.64 -7.40
CA LEU A 204 2.38 13.90 -6.00
C LEU A 204 1.20 13.45 -5.14
N GLU A 205 1.48 12.67 -4.12
CA GLU A 205 0.51 12.19 -3.15
C GLU A 205 1.02 12.50 -1.74
N GLY A 206 0.10 12.84 -0.85
CA GLY A 206 0.41 12.97 0.56
C GLY A 206 -0.76 12.50 1.43
N VAL A 207 -0.43 11.88 2.56
CA VAL A 207 -1.45 11.47 3.55
C VAL A 207 -0.95 11.76 4.96
N ARG A 208 -1.88 12.18 5.81
CA ARG A 208 -1.77 12.14 7.26
C ARG A 208 -2.65 11.01 7.77
N ARG A 209 -2.08 10.09 8.54
CA ARG A 209 -2.80 9.00 9.21
C ARG A 209 -2.79 9.24 10.71
N SER A 210 -3.98 9.17 11.30
CA SER A 210 -4.20 9.39 12.73
C SER A 210 -4.97 8.22 13.32
N THR A 211 -4.50 7.64 14.42
CA THR A 211 -5.30 6.74 15.26
C THR A 211 -6.08 7.56 16.26
N LEU A 212 -7.37 7.28 16.41
CA LEU A 212 -8.26 8.11 17.24
C LEU A 212 -8.30 7.65 18.70
N GLU A 213 -7.88 6.42 18.99
CA GLU A 213 -7.83 5.87 20.33
C GLU A 213 -6.51 6.18 21.04
N GLN A 214 -6.60 6.38 22.34
CA GLN A 214 -5.43 6.40 23.21
C GLN A 214 -5.20 5.02 23.78
N GLN A 215 -4.00 4.48 23.55
CA GLN A 215 -3.57 3.23 24.18
C GLN A 215 -2.89 3.53 25.51
N PHE A 216 -3.10 2.65 26.49
CA PHE A 216 -2.48 2.76 27.80
C PHE A 216 -0.95 2.75 27.69
N MET A 217 -0.30 3.75 28.29
CA MET A 217 1.16 3.91 28.31
C MET A 217 1.81 3.93 26.92
N THR A 218 1.08 4.39 25.89
CA THR A 218 1.60 4.58 24.54
C THR A 218 1.46 6.04 24.12
N SER A 219 2.54 6.63 23.58
CA SER A 219 2.45 7.95 22.94
C SER A 219 1.57 7.88 21.69
N GLN A 220 0.88 8.98 21.38
CA GLN A 220 0.11 9.11 20.14
C GLN A 220 0.91 9.85 19.09
N PHE A 221 0.80 9.40 17.85
CA PHE A 221 1.49 9.95 16.70
C PHE A 221 0.55 10.12 15.51
N ASP A 222 0.85 11.12 14.70
CA ASP A 222 0.38 11.19 13.32
C ASP A 222 1.50 10.74 12.39
N VAL A 223 1.16 9.92 11.39
CA VAL A 223 2.11 9.50 10.36
C VAL A 223 1.85 10.31 9.10
N TYR A 224 2.89 11.00 8.62
CA TYR A 224 2.86 11.78 7.39
C TYR A 224 3.68 11.08 6.32
N ASP A 225 3.04 10.78 5.20
CA ASP A 225 3.72 10.25 4.02
C ASP A 225 3.65 11.25 2.87
N LEU A 226 4.71 11.26 2.08
CA LEU A 226 4.82 11.98 0.82
C LEU A 226 5.37 11.04 -0.25
N ASN A 227 4.71 10.97 -1.40
CA ASN A 227 5.11 10.13 -2.53
C ASN A 227 5.12 10.97 -3.79
N LEU A 228 6.26 10.98 -4.49
CA LEU A 228 6.42 11.63 -5.78
C LEU A 228 6.79 10.58 -6.81
N THR A 229 6.00 10.48 -7.87
CA THR A 229 6.28 9.59 -9.00
C THR A 229 6.35 10.38 -10.29
N TYR A 230 7.39 10.15 -11.09
CA TYR A 230 7.56 10.72 -12.42
C TYR A 230 7.60 9.62 -13.47
N TYR A 231 6.95 9.84 -14.60
CA TYR A 231 6.81 8.90 -15.70
C TYR A 231 7.39 9.52 -16.97
N LEU A 232 8.43 8.88 -17.50
CA LEU A 232 9.09 9.25 -18.74
C LEU A 232 8.69 8.26 -19.84
N PRO A 233 8.05 8.69 -20.94
CA PRO A 233 7.74 7.79 -22.04
C PRO A 233 9.03 7.30 -22.74
N VAL A 234 9.07 6.01 -23.07
CA VAL A 234 10.17 5.35 -23.79
C VAL A 234 9.62 4.69 -25.05
N GLY A 235 10.04 5.18 -26.21
CA GLY A 235 9.51 4.70 -27.50
C GLY A 235 8.02 5.02 -27.66
N LEU A 236 7.27 4.11 -28.30
CA LEU A 236 5.87 4.33 -28.64
C LEU A 236 4.90 3.98 -27.50
N SER A 237 5.22 2.96 -26.70
CA SER A 237 4.29 2.39 -25.73
C SER A 237 4.88 2.17 -24.34
N SER A 238 6.20 2.19 -24.17
CA SER A 238 6.86 1.84 -22.90
C SER A 238 7.07 3.07 -22.01
N THR A 239 7.34 2.83 -20.73
CA THR A 239 7.45 3.89 -19.72
C THR A 239 8.62 3.61 -18.80
N TRP A 240 9.37 4.63 -18.42
CA TRP A 240 10.32 4.55 -17.33
C TRP A 240 9.83 5.41 -16.16
N ALA A 241 9.50 4.74 -15.06
CA ALA A 241 8.99 5.37 -13.84
C ALA A 241 10.10 5.58 -12.81
N PHE A 242 9.99 6.67 -12.07
CA PHE A 242 10.88 7.04 -10.96
C PHE A 242 10.02 7.44 -9.76
N ASN A 243 10.35 6.94 -8.58
CA ASN A 243 9.61 7.18 -7.35
C ASN A 243 10.56 7.65 -6.24
N ALA A 244 10.10 8.63 -5.46
CA ALA A 244 10.69 9.05 -4.21
C ALA A 244 9.60 9.11 -3.14
N PHE A 245 9.86 8.51 -2.00
CA PHE A 245 8.93 8.41 -0.88
C PHE A 245 9.61 8.78 0.43
N TYR A 246 8.88 9.48 1.28
CA TYR A 246 9.28 9.85 2.63
C TYR A 246 8.11 9.62 3.58
N SER A 247 8.39 9.09 4.77
CA SER A 247 7.42 8.93 5.85
C SER A 247 8.05 9.32 7.19
N THR A 248 7.27 9.97 8.05
CA THR A 248 7.67 10.39 9.40
C THR A 248 6.52 10.23 10.38
N ALA A 249 6.81 9.76 11.58
CA ALA A 249 5.88 9.77 12.70
C ALA A 249 6.13 11.01 13.58
N GLU A 250 5.12 11.85 13.73
CA GLU A 250 5.19 13.08 14.51
C GLU A 250 4.34 12.95 15.78
N LYS A 251 4.95 13.25 16.93
CA LYS A 251 4.34 13.03 18.25
C LYS A 251 3.23 14.05 18.49
N VAL A 252 2.01 13.57 18.74
CA VAL A 252 0.83 14.38 19.06
C VAL A 252 0.64 14.47 20.57
N ALA A 253 0.75 13.34 21.27
CA ALA A 253 0.66 13.26 22.72
C ALA A 253 1.74 12.32 23.26
N ALA A 254 2.50 12.77 24.26
CA ALA A 254 3.56 11.98 24.86
C ALA A 254 3.01 11.09 25.99
N ALA A 255 3.44 9.83 26.00
CA ALA A 255 3.44 8.98 27.19
C ALA A 255 4.85 8.96 27.80
N THR A 256 4.97 8.38 28.99
CA THR A 256 6.27 8.27 29.67
C THR A 256 7.26 7.42 28.87
N THR A 257 8.53 7.84 28.91
CA THR A 257 9.70 7.08 28.44
C THR A 257 10.55 6.59 29.61
N ASP A 258 10.09 6.79 30.86
CA ASP A 258 10.75 6.26 32.05
C ASP A 258 10.52 4.74 32.14
N ARG A 259 11.62 3.99 32.11
CA ARG A 259 11.58 2.51 32.14
C ARG A 259 10.96 1.97 33.43
N THR A 260 11.20 2.62 34.57
CA THR A 260 10.69 2.15 35.88
C THR A 260 9.18 2.39 35.96
N GLU A 261 8.71 3.54 35.50
CA GLU A 261 7.29 3.84 35.42
C GLU A 261 6.57 2.87 34.48
N LEU A 262 7.11 2.63 33.28
CA LEU A 262 6.57 1.65 32.33
C LEU A 262 6.54 0.25 32.93
N GLN A 263 7.63 -0.20 33.56
CA GLN A 263 7.71 -1.53 34.16
C GLN A 263 6.64 -1.72 35.23
N ASN A 264 6.48 -0.73 36.11
CA ASN A 264 5.51 -0.77 37.20
C ASN A 264 4.06 -0.71 36.68
N ALA A 265 3.77 0.22 35.76
CA ALA A 265 2.43 0.41 35.20
C ALA A 265 1.95 -0.80 34.38
N LEU A 266 2.89 -1.47 33.70
CA LEU A 266 2.60 -2.67 32.89
C LEU A 266 2.71 -3.98 33.70
N GLY A 267 3.02 -3.90 35.00
CA GLY A 267 3.10 -5.07 35.87
C GLY A 267 4.20 -6.06 35.50
N LEU A 268 5.27 -5.61 34.84
CA LEU A 268 6.35 -6.49 34.38
C LEU A 268 7.23 -6.93 35.54
N SER A 269 7.36 -8.24 35.72
CA SER A 269 8.13 -8.82 36.81
C SER A 269 8.71 -10.18 36.44
N CYS A 270 9.97 -10.38 36.81
CA CYS A 270 10.65 -11.68 36.72
C CYS A 270 10.72 -12.40 38.08
N THR A 271 9.95 -11.95 39.06
CA THR A 271 9.88 -12.60 40.37
C THR A 271 9.28 -14.01 40.22
N GLY A 272 10.02 -15.02 40.65
CA GLY A 272 9.60 -16.44 40.56
C GLY A 272 10.42 -17.27 39.56
N TYR A 273 11.19 -16.63 38.68
CA TYR A 273 12.17 -17.32 37.84
C TYR A 273 13.52 -17.48 38.56
N THR A 274 14.24 -18.56 38.28
CA THR A 274 15.58 -18.82 38.83
C THR A 274 16.51 -19.36 37.73
N GLY A 275 17.83 -19.27 37.96
CA GLY A 275 18.84 -19.77 37.02
C GLY A 275 18.71 -19.15 35.62
N GLN A 276 18.82 -19.97 34.57
CA GLN A 276 18.75 -19.52 33.18
C GLN A 276 17.41 -18.87 32.81
N ALA A 277 16.31 -19.34 33.40
CA ALA A 277 14.98 -18.77 33.15
C ALA A 277 14.86 -17.33 33.67
N LEU A 278 15.56 -16.99 34.77
CA LEU A 278 15.62 -15.63 35.27
C LEU A 278 16.33 -14.69 34.28
N THR A 279 17.48 -15.11 33.76
CA THR A 279 18.23 -14.32 32.78
C THR A 279 17.42 -14.12 31.49
N GLN A 280 16.71 -15.15 31.03
CA GLN A 280 15.84 -15.05 29.85
C GLN A 280 14.68 -14.08 30.09
N CYS A 281 14.00 -14.17 31.23
CA CYS A 281 12.94 -13.24 31.59
C CYS A 281 13.45 -11.79 31.63
N GLN A 282 14.58 -11.54 32.30
CA GLN A 282 15.15 -10.20 32.43
C GLN A 282 15.54 -9.61 31.07
N THR A 283 16.10 -10.44 30.18
CA THR A 283 16.45 -10.02 28.81
C THR A 283 15.20 -9.65 28.02
N ALA A 284 14.17 -10.50 28.05
CA ALA A 284 12.90 -10.23 27.36
C ALA A 284 12.18 -8.98 27.92
N GLN A 285 12.20 -8.80 29.24
CA GLN A 285 11.63 -7.63 29.90
C GLN A 285 12.36 -6.34 29.47
N GLN A 286 13.69 -6.34 29.47
CA GLN A 286 14.48 -5.20 29.01
C GLN A 286 14.20 -4.88 27.55
N GLN A 287 14.18 -5.91 26.70
CA GLN A 287 13.89 -5.76 25.28
C GLN A 287 12.51 -5.14 25.03
N PHE A 288 11.48 -5.63 25.73
CA PHE A 288 10.13 -5.06 25.64
C PHE A 288 10.09 -3.59 26.10
N LEU A 289 10.77 -3.27 27.20
CA LEU A 289 10.85 -1.89 27.70
C LEU A 289 11.59 -0.98 26.73
N ASP A 290 12.69 -1.43 26.13
CA ASP A 290 13.45 -0.66 25.15
C ASP A 290 12.63 -0.38 23.89
N ASP A 291 11.88 -1.37 23.40
CA ASP A 291 10.96 -1.18 22.27
C ASP A 291 9.85 -0.19 22.61
N ARG A 292 9.29 -0.30 23.82
CA ARG A 292 8.24 0.60 24.29
C ARG A 292 8.75 2.03 24.42
N VAL A 293 9.94 2.23 24.98
CA VAL A 293 10.58 3.54 25.08
C VAL A 293 10.85 4.12 23.69
N ALA A 294 11.43 3.34 22.78
CA ALA A 294 11.68 3.78 21.41
C ALA A 294 10.38 4.16 20.68
N ASN A 295 9.32 3.34 20.83
CA ASN A 295 8.03 3.66 20.24
C ASN A 295 7.39 4.91 20.87
N ASN A 296 7.46 5.08 22.19
CA ASN A 296 6.94 6.27 22.86
C ASN A 296 7.72 7.54 22.50
N GLU A 297 9.00 7.40 22.16
CA GLU A 297 9.85 8.53 21.83
C GLU A 297 9.72 8.94 20.36
N PHE A 298 9.73 7.98 19.44
CA PHE A 298 9.91 8.23 18.01
C PHE A 298 8.71 7.79 17.15
N GLY A 299 7.76 7.05 17.70
CA GLY A 299 6.63 6.51 16.93
C GLY A 299 7.06 5.48 15.89
N THR A 300 6.22 5.23 14.90
CA THR A 300 6.52 4.33 13.79
C THR A 300 5.98 4.94 12.49
N ALA A 301 6.88 5.30 11.58
CA ALA A 301 6.55 5.70 10.22
C ALA A 301 6.07 4.49 9.39
N THR A 302 5.59 4.75 8.18
CA THR A 302 5.30 3.67 7.23
C THR A 302 6.55 2.85 6.96
N TRP A 303 6.45 1.55 7.24
CA TRP A 303 7.54 0.59 7.10
C TRP A 303 7.93 0.35 5.63
N LEU A 304 9.10 -0.24 5.46
CA LEU A 304 9.60 -0.74 4.17
C LEU A 304 9.64 -2.27 4.17
N GLY A 305 9.51 -2.84 2.97
CA GLY A 305 9.35 -4.28 2.73
C GLY A 305 7.90 -4.64 2.37
N GLY A 306 7.73 -5.74 1.64
CA GLY A 306 6.43 -6.19 1.12
C GLY A 306 6.16 -5.74 -0.32
N THR A 307 4.88 -5.64 -0.68
CA THR A 307 4.46 -5.59 -2.10
C THR A 307 4.68 -4.25 -2.80
N GLN A 308 4.89 -3.19 -2.01
CA GLN A 308 4.94 -1.81 -2.48
C GLN A 308 6.33 -1.22 -2.56
N ARG A 309 7.18 -1.46 -1.56
CA ARG A 309 8.51 -0.83 -1.43
C ARG A 309 9.48 -1.85 -0.86
N LEU A 310 10.69 -1.92 -1.43
CA LEU A 310 11.69 -2.94 -1.09
C LEU A 310 11.13 -4.36 -1.23
N ARG A 311 10.71 -4.68 -2.46
CA ARG A 311 9.98 -5.92 -2.81
C ARG A 311 10.73 -7.22 -2.51
N ALA A 312 12.05 -7.16 -2.36
CA ALA A 312 12.87 -8.30 -1.97
C ALA A 312 12.80 -8.67 -0.47
N TYR A 313 12.09 -7.89 0.34
CA TYR A 313 12.05 -8.06 1.79
C TYR A 313 10.62 -8.33 2.29
N PRO A 314 10.46 -9.06 3.40
CA PRO A 314 9.17 -9.26 4.05
C PRO A 314 8.39 -7.97 4.33
N ASN A 315 7.06 -8.05 4.33
CA ASN A 315 6.20 -6.95 4.76
C ASN A 315 6.56 -6.54 6.19
N GLY A 316 6.73 -5.24 6.43
CA GLY A 316 7.13 -4.73 7.74
C GLY A 316 8.60 -4.97 8.11
N ARG A 317 9.46 -5.39 7.18
CA ARG A 317 10.85 -5.79 7.48
C ARG A 317 11.65 -4.70 8.16
N PHE A 318 11.55 -3.46 7.68
CA PHE A 318 12.29 -2.33 8.23
C PHE A 318 11.32 -1.22 8.66
N PHE A 319 11.38 -0.84 9.93
CA PHE A 319 10.57 0.25 10.47
C PHE A 319 11.35 1.03 11.53
N ALA A 320 11.05 2.31 11.65
CA ALA A 320 11.59 3.25 12.63
C ALA A 320 10.66 4.49 12.67
N GLY A 321 11.08 5.58 13.32
CA GLY A 321 10.31 6.82 13.37
C GLY A 321 10.22 7.53 12.02
N LYS A 322 11.15 7.25 11.10
CA LYS A 322 11.22 7.81 9.74
C LYS A 322 11.60 6.75 8.71
N ALA A 323 11.16 6.92 7.47
CA ALA A 323 11.51 6.07 6.34
C ALA A 323 11.70 6.87 5.05
N VAL A 324 12.65 6.44 4.22
CA VAL A 324 12.89 6.95 2.86
C VAL A 324 12.97 5.81 1.88
N PHE A 325 12.48 6.04 0.68
CA PHE A 325 12.54 5.08 -0.41
C PHE A 325 12.73 5.78 -1.75
N TYR A 326 13.53 5.16 -2.62
CA TYR A 326 13.75 5.56 -3.99
C TYR A 326 13.60 4.33 -4.89
N GLY A 327 12.78 4.45 -5.93
CA GLY A 327 12.51 3.36 -6.86
C GLY A 327 12.61 3.83 -8.30
N THR A 328 13.01 2.93 -9.18
CA THR A 328 12.90 3.13 -10.62
C THR A 328 12.46 1.84 -11.29
N GLU A 329 11.67 1.96 -12.36
CA GLU A 329 11.08 0.82 -13.04
C GLU A 329 10.87 1.10 -14.53
N LEU A 330 11.51 0.29 -15.37
CA LEU A 330 11.28 0.27 -16.81
C LEU A 330 10.14 -0.71 -17.13
N ARG A 331 9.10 -0.18 -17.76
CA ARG A 331 7.84 -0.86 -18.08
C ARG A 331 7.71 -1.02 -19.58
N LEU A 332 7.81 -2.25 -20.07
CA LEU A 332 7.63 -2.61 -21.46
C LEU A 332 6.19 -3.08 -21.69
N ASN A 333 5.39 -2.31 -22.41
CA ASN A 333 4.03 -2.68 -22.78
C ASN A 333 4.07 -3.62 -24.01
N LEU A 334 3.60 -4.85 -23.84
CA LEU A 334 3.66 -5.93 -24.84
C LEU A 334 2.48 -5.90 -25.81
N THR A 335 1.35 -5.32 -25.40
CA THR A 335 0.12 -5.27 -26.19
C THR A 335 -0.46 -3.86 -26.18
N ASP A 336 -1.16 -3.48 -27.25
CA ASP A 336 -1.95 -2.25 -27.25
C ASP A 336 -3.26 -2.44 -26.49
N GLU A 337 -3.64 -1.42 -25.73
CA GLU A 337 -4.74 -1.40 -24.76
C GLU A 337 -6.17 -1.47 -25.36
N LYS A 338 -6.32 -1.85 -26.63
CA LYS A 338 -7.59 -1.79 -27.36
C LYS A 338 -8.33 -3.13 -27.46
N THR A 339 -7.71 -4.23 -27.03
CA THR A 339 -8.35 -5.55 -27.12
C THR A 339 -9.38 -5.72 -26.01
N LEU A 340 -10.67 -5.68 -26.39
CA LEU A 340 -11.77 -6.14 -25.56
C LEU A 340 -11.69 -7.67 -25.43
N VAL A 341 -11.75 -8.16 -24.20
CA VAL A 341 -11.81 -9.60 -23.92
C VAL A 341 -13.24 -9.91 -23.44
N ASP A 342 -13.90 -10.80 -24.19
CA ASP A 342 -15.21 -11.35 -23.87
C ASP A 342 -15.13 -12.87 -23.73
N TRP A 343 -14.89 -13.32 -22.51
CA TRP A 343 -14.90 -14.73 -22.08
C TRP A 343 -16.00 -14.92 -21.01
N TYR A 344 -16.38 -16.17 -20.72
CA TYR A 344 -17.44 -16.45 -19.75
C TYR A 344 -17.20 -15.87 -18.34
N ILE A 345 -15.93 -15.66 -17.99
CA ILE A 345 -15.50 -15.12 -16.69
C ILE A 345 -14.98 -13.68 -16.75
N LEU A 346 -14.90 -13.06 -17.94
CA LEU A 346 -14.37 -11.71 -18.18
C LEU A 346 -15.16 -11.04 -19.31
N HIS A 347 -15.82 -9.91 -19.06
CA HIS A 347 -16.56 -9.17 -20.10
C HIS A 347 -16.25 -7.68 -20.06
N GLY A 348 -16.09 -7.06 -21.23
CA GLY A 348 -15.94 -5.62 -21.35
C GLY A 348 -14.60 -5.06 -20.87
N LEU A 349 -13.59 -5.92 -20.66
CA LEU A 349 -12.29 -5.51 -20.12
C LEU A 349 -11.28 -5.21 -21.23
N ARG A 350 -10.64 -4.04 -21.12
CA ARG A 350 -9.40 -3.74 -21.87
C ARG A 350 -8.24 -4.41 -21.16
N THR A 351 -7.45 -5.17 -21.89
CA THR A 351 -6.27 -5.85 -21.33
C THR A 351 -4.99 -5.25 -21.88
N ASN A 352 -4.00 -5.03 -21.01
CA ASN A 352 -2.62 -4.75 -21.41
C ASN A 352 -1.67 -5.65 -20.60
N PHE A 353 -0.68 -6.23 -21.27
CA PHE A 353 0.37 -7.00 -20.62
C PHE A 353 1.67 -6.20 -20.57
N GLN A 354 2.32 -6.19 -19.42
CA GLN A 354 3.53 -5.40 -19.20
C GLN A 354 4.64 -6.25 -18.56
N LEU A 355 5.86 -6.08 -19.04
CA LEU A 355 7.07 -6.51 -18.32
C LEU A 355 7.68 -5.32 -17.61
N ALA A 356 8.06 -5.51 -16.34
CA ALA A 356 8.68 -4.48 -15.51
C ALA A 356 10.08 -4.92 -15.08
N PHE A 357 11.06 -4.04 -15.17
CA PHE A 357 12.40 -4.23 -14.60
C PHE A 357 12.61 -3.11 -13.59
N PHE A 358 12.90 -3.45 -12.33
CA PHE A 358 12.96 -2.45 -11.27
C PHE A 358 14.24 -2.51 -10.44
N GLY A 359 14.60 -1.36 -9.89
CA GLY A 359 15.65 -1.17 -8.90
C GLY A 359 15.18 -0.21 -7.81
N GLU A 360 15.54 -0.50 -6.57
CA GLU A 360 14.98 0.12 -5.38
C GLU A 360 16.05 0.26 -4.30
N LEU A 361 15.96 1.35 -3.53
CA LEU A 361 16.77 1.65 -2.37
C LEU A 361 15.88 2.22 -1.27
N GLY A 362 16.10 1.83 -0.02
CA GLY A 362 15.32 2.38 1.09
C GLY A 362 16.03 2.29 2.43
N GLY A 363 15.71 3.22 3.33
CA GLY A 363 16.32 3.35 4.65
C GLY A 363 15.27 3.72 5.69
N VAL A 364 15.52 3.34 6.94
CA VAL A 364 14.72 3.73 8.10
C VAL A 364 15.64 4.18 9.24
N ALA A 365 15.24 5.21 9.98
CA ALA A 365 15.97 5.69 11.13
C ALA A 365 15.03 6.42 12.11
N ASP A 366 15.49 6.61 13.34
CA ASP A 366 14.78 7.43 14.34
C ASP A 366 15.15 8.91 14.27
N SER A 367 16.20 9.25 13.52
CA SER A 367 16.69 10.62 13.30
C SER A 367 16.90 10.92 11.82
N ASP A 368 16.73 12.18 11.42
CA ASP A 368 16.96 12.62 10.04
C ASP A 368 18.44 12.48 9.62
N ALA A 369 19.37 12.61 10.58
CA ALA A 369 20.81 12.53 10.33
C ALA A 369 21.26 11.14 9.86
N GLU A 370 20.56 10.09 10.30
CA GLU A 370 20.91 8.68 10.00
C GLU A 370 20.07 8.08 8.88
N LEU A 371 19.01 8.77 8.45
CA LEU A 371 17.99 8.25 7.53
C LEU A 371 18.56 7.78 6.18
N HIS A 372 19.63 8.43 5.71
CA HIS A 372 20.32 8.10 4.47
C HIS A 372 21.68 7.41 4.69
N ALA A 373 22.06 7.11 5.93
CA ALA A 373 23.37 6.55 6.24
C ALA A 373 23.50 5.10 5.73
N ILE A 374 22.43 4.32 5.82
CA ILE A 374 22.36 2.93 5.36
C ILE A 374 21.08 2.75 4.56
N LEU A 375 21.23 2.31 3.30
CA LEU A 375 20.11 1.99 2.41
C LEU A 375 20.19 0.51 2.00
N ARG A 376 19.05 -0.16 2.02
CA ARG A 376 18.89 -1.54 1.58
C ARG A 376 18.48 -1.59 0.11
N PRO A 377 19.18 -2.38 -0.73
CA PRO A 377 18.82 -2.53 -2.14
C PRO A 377 17.78 -3.62 -2.36
N SER A 378 16.95 -3.43 -3.38
CA SER A 378 16.03 -4.43 -3.93
C SER A 378 15.96 -4.24 -5.45
N TYR A 379 16.01 -5.30 -6.24
CA TYR A 379 15.88 -5.23 -7.69
C TYR A 379 15.23 -6.49 -8.23
N GLY A 380 14.64 -6.42 -9.42
CA GLY A 380 13.93 -7.58 -9.95
C GLY A 380 13.19 -7.34 -11.23
N VAL A 381 12.33 -8.32 -11.53
CA VAL A 381 11.48 -8.35 -12.71
C VAL A 381 10.03 -8.58 -12.31
N GLY A 382 9.10 -8.03 -13.08
CA GLY A 382 7.67 -8.19 -12.86
C GLY A 382 6.92 -8.43 -14.17
N PHE A 383 5.83 -9.16 -14.07
CA PHE A 383 4.83 -9.30 -15.13
C PHE A 383 3.51 -8.70 -14.64
N ARG A 384 2.80 -7.96 -15.50
CA ARG A 384 1.50 -7.37 -15.17
C ARG A 384 0.46 -7.69 -16.21
N ALA A 385 -0.75 -7.98 -15.73
CA ALA A 385 -1.98 -7.94 -16.50
C ALA A 385 -2.83 -6.78 -16.00
N LEU A 386 -2.97 -5.74 -16.82
CA LEU A 386 -3.77 -4.56 -16.54
C LEU A 386 -5.16 -4.77 -17.12
N PHE A 387 -6.18 -4.72 -16.29
CA PHE A 387 -7.58 -4.67 -16.69
C PHE A 387 -8.16 -3.30 -16.32
N SER A 388 -9.29 -2.92 -16.92
CA SER A 388 -10.02 -1.71 -16.49
C SER A 388 -10.40 -1.84 -15.00
N GLY A 389 -9.74 -1.08 -14.12
CA GLY A 389 -10.02 -1.07 -12.68
C GLY A 389 -9.17 -2.00 -11.79
N VAL A 390 -8.51 -3.03 -12.34
CA VAL A 390 -7.63 -3.93 -11.56
C VAL A 390 -6.31 -4.19 -12.27
N THR A 391 -5.22 -4.29 -11.52
CA THR A 391 -3.91 -4.68 -12.06
C THR A 391 -3.43 -5.91 -11.31
N ILE A 392 -3.13 -7.00 -12.02
CA ILE A 392 -2.53 -8.20 -11.42
C ILE A 392 -1.02 -8.15 -11.68
N ARG A 393 -0.21 -8.36 -10.65
CA ARG A 393 1.25 -8.34 -10.71
C ARG A 393 1.87 -9.61 -10.18
N LEU A 394 2.82 -10.15 -10.92
CA LEU A 394 3.75 -11.16 -10.46
C LEU A 394 5.15 -10.55 -10.46
N ASP A 395 5.73 -10.30 -9.29
CA ASP A 395 7.11 -9.79 -9.19
C ASP A 395 8.04 -10.87 -8.59
N LEU A 396 9.26 -10.94 -9.12
CA LEU A 396 10.39 -11.67 -8.55
C LEU A 396 11.49 -10.65 -8.22
N ALA A 397 11.75 -10.48 -6.93
CA ALA A 397 12.70 -9.50 -6.40
C ALA A 397 13.88 -10.19 -5.70
N PHE A 398 15.03 -9.52 -5.69
CA PHE A 398 16.29 -9.95 -5.09
C PHE A 398 16.89 -8.81 -4.26
N GLY A 399 17.47 -9.14 -3.12
CA GLY A 399 18.10 -8.20 -2.20
C GLY A 399 19.09 -8.90 -1.27
N ASP A 400 19.57 -8.19 -0.26
CA ASP A 400 20.61 -8.69 0.67
C ASP A 400 20.15 -9.93 1.45
N GLU A 401 18.84 -10.07 1.68
CA GLU A 401 18.26 -11.16 2.48
C GLU A 401 17.75 -12.33 1.65
N GLY A 402 17.96 -12.31 0.32
CA GLY A 402 17.56 -13.37 -0.59
C GLY A 402 16.60 -12.88 -1.67
N SER A 403 15.72 -13.77 -2.13
CA SER A 403 14.72 -13.47 -3.16
C SER A 403 13.30 -13.62 -2.64
N GLN A 404 12.38 -12.85 -3.20
CA GLN A 404 10.95 -12.94 -2.92
C GLN A 404 10.15 -12.97 -4.21
N MET A 405 9.15 -13.85 -4.24
CA MET A 405 8.14 -13.86 -5.30
C MET A 405 6.81 -13.43 -4.70
N GLN A 406 6.13 -12.52 -5.36
CA GLN A 406 4.87 -11.97 -4.89
C GLN A 406 3.88 -11.88 -6.03
N LEU A 407 2.67 -12.37 -5.78
CA LEU A 407 1.51 -12.16 -6.65
C LEU A 407 0.55 -11.25 -5.88
N PHE A 408 0.30 -10.07 -6.44
CA PHE A 408 -0.40 -8.99 -5.77
C PHE A 408 -1.30 -8.25 -6.77
N LEU A 409 -2.32 -7.56 -6.26
CA LEU A 409 -3.14 -6.66 -7.05
C LEU A 409 -2.52 -5.22 -6.95
N ASP A 410 -2.98 -4.21 -7.68
CA ASP A 410 -2.50 -2.80 -7.64
C ASP A 410 -1.16 -2.52 -8.31
N TYR A 411 -0.94 -1.26 -8.70
CA TYR A 411 0.38 -0.76 -9.11
C TYR A 411 1.36 -0.62 -7.92
N PRO A 412 2.68 -0.75 -8.15
CA PRO A 412 3.68 -0.50 -7.11
C PRO A 412 3.75 0.98 -6.75
N TRP A 413 4.29 1.25 -5.56
CA TRP A 413 4.49 2.59 -4.98
C TRP A 413 3.21 3.38 -4.76
N SER A 414 2.07 2.70 -4.82
CA SER A 414 0.79 3.23 -4.42
C SER A 414 0.87 3.62 -2.94
N MET A 415 0.47 4.84 -2.61
CA MET A 415 0.18 5.21 -1.21
C MET A 415 -1.09 4.52 -0.68
N PHE A 416 -1.79 3.80 -1.56
CA PHE A 416 -3.15 3.28 -1.40
C PHE A 416 -3.25 1.76 -1.53
N SER A 417 -2.13 1.05 -1.45
CA SER A 417 -2.13 -0.41 -1.62
C SER A 417 -2.62 -1.14 -0.38
N VAL A 418 -3.91 -1.48 -0.40
CA VAL A 418 -4.41 -2.86 -0.53
C VAL A 418 -5.62 -2.70 -1.46
N ASP A 419 -5.43 -2.90 -2.76
CA ASP A 419 -6.39 -2.66 -3.87
C ASP A 419 -7.81 -2.27 -3.51
N ARG A 420 -8.10 -0.96 -3.57
CA ARG A 420 -9.46 -0.37 -3.60
C ARG A 420 -10.60 -1.27 -3.07
N PRO A 421 -10.76 -1.50 -1.76
CA PRO A 421 -12.00 -1.12 -1.11
C PRO A 421 -11.88 0.38 -0.76
N GLY A 422 -12.86 0.96 -0.09
CA GLY A 422 -12.70 2.30 0.48
C GLY A 422 -11.44 2.51 1.33
#